data_AF-A0A1S8XAU7-F1
#
_entry.id   AF-A0A1S8XAU7-F1
#
_cell.length_a   1.000
_cell.length_b   1.000
_cell.length_c   1.000
_cell.angle_alpha   90.00
_cell.angle_beta   90.00
_cell.angle_gamma   90.00
#
_symmetry.space_group_name_H-M   'P 1'
#
loop_
_entity.id
_entity.type
_entity.pdbx_description
1 polymer ?
#
loop_
_entity_poly.entity_id
_entity_poly.type
_entity_poly.pdbx_seq_one_letter_code
_entity_poly.pdbx_strand_id
1 'polypeptide(L)'
;MNPWEENGLDQFSETLESDSYGLEAFCRLFYGKRLDVLSIPEDAYQTAERLDLKLKAYRFPSVPEQLRSPRLIRIGAIQNKLVLPTSRPVADQIAALHHQMGLFLDVAGQCGVNIICLQEAWSEAVNPL
;
A
#
# COMPACT_ATOMS: atom_id res chain seq x y z
N MET A 1 -3.93 27.16 -2.84
CA MET A 1 -3.98 25.80 -2.27
C MET A 1 -5.23 25.74 -1.42
N ASN A 2 -6.25 25.00 -1.86
CA ASN A 2 -7.48 24.84 -1.08
C ASN A 2 -7.13 23.99 0.16
N PRO A 3 -7.31 24.49 1.39
CA PRO A 3 -6.97 23.74 2.61
C PRO A 3 -7.79 22.44 2.78
N TRP A 4 -8.80 22.24 1.94
CA TRP A 4 -9.73 21.11 1.99
C TRP A 4 -9.53 20.13 0.84
N GLU A 5 -8.60 20.41 -0.08
CA GLU A 5 -8.12 19.48 -1.13
C GLU A 5 -6.79 18.86 -0.69
N GLU A 6 -6.76 18.27 0.50
CA GLU A 6 -5.53 17.67 1.04
C GLU A 6 -5.36 16.24 0.50
N ASN A 7 -4.25 16.00 -0.20
CA ASN A 7 -3.78 14.66 -0.54
C ASN A 7 -2.90 14.04 0.58
N GLY A 8 -3.12 14.49 1.82
CA GLY A 8 -2.38 14.06 3.01
C GLY A 8 -0.90 14.45 3.01
N LEU A 9 -0.12 13.76 3.85
CA LEU A 9 1.33 14.00 4.02
C LEU A 9 2.16 13.68 2.76
N ASP A 10 1.64 12.87 1.85
CA ASP A 10 2.29 12.55 0.56
C ASP A 10 2.50 13.84 -0.26
N GLN A 11 1.51 14.74 -0.29
CA GLN A 11 1.61 16.02 -1.01
C GLN A 11 2.69 16.95 -0.43
N PHE A 12 2.84 16.95 0.89
CA PHE A 12 3.91 17.71 1.56
C PHE A 12 5.28 17.15 1.18
N SER A 13 5.42 15.83 1.07
CA SER A 13 6.66 15.21 0.61
C SER A 13 6.98 15.58 -0.83
N GLU A 14 5.99 15.56 -1.74
CA GLU A 14 6.14 15.96 -3.15
C GLU A 14 6.54 17.43 -3.29
N THR A 15 5.91 18.32 -2.51
CA THR A 15 6.22 19.76 -2.51
C THR A 15 7.67 20.03 -2.07
N LEU A 16 8.22 19.19 -1.20
CA LEU A 16 9.58 19.31 -0.70
C LEU A 16 10.61 18.54 -1.53
N GLU A 17 10.24 17.84 -2.61
CA GLU A 17 11.18 17.05 -3.40
C GLU A 17 12.35 17.87 -3.96
N SER A 18 12.11 19.14 -4.30
CA SER A 18 13.16 20.05 -4.77
C SER A 18 14.07 20.57 -3.65
N ASP A 19 13.64 20.50 -2.39
CA ASP A 19 14.41 20.88 -1.21
C ASP A 19 14.85 19.62 -0.45
N SER A 20 16.01 19.09 -0.82
CA SER A 20 16.57 17.88 -0.20
C SER A 20 16.72 18.01 1.32
N TYR A 21 17.02 19.20 1.85
CA TYR A 21 17.18 19.40 3.28
C TYR A 21 15.82 19.44 3.98
N GLY A 22 14.86 20.16 3.41
CA GLY A 22 13.48 20.20 3.88
C GLY A 22 12.83 18.81 3.91
N LEU A 23 13.00 18.03 2.84
CA LEU A 23 12.48 16.67 2.75
C LEU A 23 13.11 15.73 3.80
N GLU A 24 14.42 15.83 4.03
CA GLU A 24 15.09 15.03 5.06
C GLU A 24 14.61 15.40 6.47
N ALA A 25 14.46 16.69 6.77
CA ALA A 25 13.93 17.15 8.04
C ALA A 25 12.47 16.69 8.25
N PHE A 26 11.63 16.78 7.22
CA PHE A 26 10.25 16.30 7.23
C PHE A 26 10.19 14.78 7.50
N CYS A 27 10.95 13.99 6.74
CA CYS A 27 11.02 12.54 6.96
C CYS A 27 11.51 12.20 8.37
N ARG A 28 12.52 12.93 8.88
CA ARG A 28 13.04 12.70 10.23
C ARG A 28 12.01 12.99 11.33
N LEU A 29 11.24 14.06 11.18
CA LEU A 29 10.27 14.50 12.18
C LEU A 29 8.98 13.67 12.18
N PHE A 30 8.44 13.36 11.00
CA PHE A 30 7.14 12.68 10.88
C PHE A 30 7.25 11.16 10.77
N TYR A 31 8.31 10.66 10.11
CA TYR A 31 8.48 9.25 9.81
C TYR A 31 9.71 8.62 10.49
N GLY A 32 10.53 9.43 11.19
CA GLY A 32 11.75 8.99 11.86
C GLY A 32 12.97 8.89 10.93
N LYS A 33 12.95 7.99 9.95
CA LYS A 33 14.02 7.84 8.95
C LYS A 33 13.42 7.68 7.57
N ARG A 34 14.02 8.33 6.56
CA ARG A 34 13.69 8.07 5.16
C ARG A 34 14.04 6.63 4.82
N LEU A 35 13.04 5.87 4.36
CA LEU A 35 13.21 4.49 3.92
C LEU A 35 13.63 4.41 2.47
N ASP A 36 14.41 3.39 2.14
CA ASP A 36 14.76 3.10 0.75
C ASP A 36 13.53 2.55 0.02
N VAL A 37 13.30 3.03 -1.20
CA VAL A 37 12.26 2.47 -2.07
C VAL A 37 12.75 1.10 -2.56
N LEU A 38 11.93 0.08 -2.37
CA LEU A 38 12.25 -1.27 -2.83
C LEU A 38 11.85 -1.39 -4.30
N SER A 39 12.77 -1.88 -5.14
CA SER A 39 12.46 -2.20 -6.53
C SER A 39 11.45 -3.35 -6.59
N ILE A 40 10.39 -3.14 -7.35
CA ILE A 40 9.32 -4.10 -7.61
C ILE A 40 9.43 -4.56 -9.08
N PRO A 41 9.09 -5.82 -9.41
CA PRO A 41 9.07 -6.28 -10.80
C PRO A 41 8.16 -5.42 -11.69
N GLU A 42 8.61 -5.17 -12.92
CA GLU A 42 7.89 -4.34 -13.90
C GLU A 42 6.49 -4.89 -14.21
N ASP A 43 6.36 -6.22 -14.34
CA ASP A 43 5.07 -6.89 -14.59
C ASP A 43 4.05 -6.62 -13.48
N ALA A 44 4.51 -6.50 -12.23
CA ALA A 44 3.66 -6.18 -11.09
C ALA A 44 3.21 -4.72 -11.11
N TYR A 45 4.07 -3.79 -11.52
CA TYR A 45 3.69 -2.39 -11.73
C TYR A 45 2.63 -2.25 -12.82
N GLN A 46 2.84 -2.88 -13.98
CA GLN A 46 1.89 -2.83 -15.10
C GLN A 46 0.54 -3.46 -14.75
N THR A 47 0.56 -4.53 -13.95
CA THR A 47 -0.68 -5.15 -13.47
C THR A 47 -1.38 -4.25 -12.46
N ALA A 48 -0.65 -3.63 -11.53
CA ALA A 48 -1.22 -2.68 -10.58
C ALA A 48 -1.82 -1.45 -11.27
N GLU A 49 -1.15 -0.90 -12.28
CA GLU A 49 -1.64 0.25 -13.06
C GLU A 49 -2.97 -0.08 -13.78
N ARG A 50 -3.05 -1.25 -14.44
CA ARG A 50 -4.31 -1.72 -15.08
C ARG A 50 -5.46 -1.91 -14.09
N LEU A 51 -5.15 -2.19 -12.83
CA LEU A 51 -6.12 -2.40 -11.75
C LEU A 51 -6.44 -1.12 -10.96
N ASP A 52 -5.86 0.03 -11.33
CA ASP A 52 -5.96 1.28 -10.58
C ASP A 52 -5.52 1.10 -9.10
N LEU A 53 -4.46 0.32 -8.89
CA LEU A 53 -3.89 0.00 -7.58
C LEU A 53 -2.62 0.81 -7.34
N LYS A 54 -2.61 1.66 -6.31
CA LYS A 54 -1.40 2.37 -5.86
C LYS A 54 -0.42 1.38 -5.21
N LEU A 55 0.64 1.02 -5.93
CA LEU A 55 1.68 0.11 -5.47
C LEU A 55 2.92 0.87 -4.98
N LYS A 56 3.22 0.75 -3.68
CA LYS A 56 4.42 1.32 -3.04
C LYS A 56 5.15 0.23 -2.27
N ALA A 57 6.48 0.20 -2.33
CA ALA A 57 7.29 -0.74 -1.56
C ALA A 57 8.51 -0.04 -0.94
N TYR A 58 8.77 -0.36 0.32
CA TYR A 58 9.84 0.23 1.11
C TYR A 58 10.64 -0.84 1.84
N ARG A 59 11.91 -0.55 2.11
CA ARG A 59 12.81 -1.44 2.82
C ARG A 59 13.16 -0.86 4.19
N PHE A 60 12.94 -1.67 5.22
CA PHE A 60 13.51 -1.43 6.55
C PHE A 60 14.85 -2.16 6.64
N PRO A 61 15.99 -1.45 6.79
CA PRO A 61 17.28 -2.09 6.93
C PRO A 61 17.44 -2.73 8.31
N SER A 62 18.09 -3.88 8.35
CA SER A 62 18.55 -4.51 9.60
C SER A 62 20.07 -4.36 9.73
N VAL A 63 20.55 -4.12 10.94
CA VAL A 63 22.00 -4.15 11.24
C VAL A 63 22.50 -5.60 11.08
N PRO A 64 23.60 -5.84 10.35
CA PRO A 64 24.21 -7.17 10.28
C PRO A 64 24.63 -7.67 11.65
N GLU A 65 24.33 -8.93 11.96
CA GLU A 65 24.79 -9.55 13.19
C GLU A 65 25.91 -10.55 12.94
N GLN A 66 26.74 -10.76 13.95
CA GLN A 66 27.92 -11.62 13.84
C GLN A 66 27.56 -13.11 13.70
N LEU A 67 26.50 -13.56 14.38
CA LEU A 67 26.16 -14.99 14.50
C LEU A 67 24.91 -15.39 13.72
N ARG A 68 23.95 -14.48 13.51
CA ARG A 68 22.69 -14.78 12.81
C ARG A 68 22.68 -14.22 11.40
N SER A 69 22.24 -15.03 10.46
CA SER A 69 21.90 -14.56 9.12
C SER A 69 20.67 -13.63 9.17
N PRO A 70 20.57 -12.65 8.24
CA PRO A 70 19.39 -11.81 8.13
C PRO A 70 18.12 -12.64 7.91
N ARG A 71 17.03 -12.28 8.60
CA ARG A 71 15.70 -12.83 8.38
C ARG A 71 14.88 -11.82 7.57
N LEU A 72 15.08 -11.84 6.27
CA LEU A 72 14.39 -10.94 5.35
C LEU A 72 12.99 -11.49 5.09
N ILE A 73 11.99 -10.64 5.27
CA ILE A 73 10.58 -10.96 4.99
C ILE A 73 9.93 -9.78 4.28
N ARG A 74 9.06 -10.07 3.32
CA ARG A 74 8.23 -9.08 2.63
C ARG A 74 6.82 -9.18 3.18
N ILE A 75 6.30 -8.07 3.68
CA ILE A 75 4.94 -7.94 4.18
C ILE A 75 4.16 -7.08 3.20
N GLY A 76 2.98 -7.56 2.80
CA GLY A 76 2.01 -6.80 2.01
C GLY A 76 0.87 -6.33 2.90
N ALA A 77 0.46 -5.08 2.73
CA ALA A 77 -0.74 -4.53 3.35
C ALA A 77 -1.65 -4.00 2.23
N ILE A 78 -2.89 -4.48 2.20
CA ILE A 78 -3.88 -4.09 1.19
C ILE A 78 -4.96 -3.25 1.86
N GLN A 79 -5.23 -2.10 1.26
CA GLN A 79 -6.37 -1.25 1.56
C GLN A 79 -7.22 -1.11 0.31
N ASN A 80 -8.54 -1.19 0.47
CA ASN A 80 -9.47 -1.15 -0.66
C ASN A 80 -10.77 -0.41 -0.33
N LYS A 81 -11.42 0.09 -1.38
CA LYS A 81 -12.78 0.63 -1.32
C LYS A 81 -13.80 -0.43 -1.69
N LEU A 82 -15.08 -0.19 -1.40
CA LEU A 82 -16.17 -1.02 -1.91
C LEU A 82 -16.21 -0.99 -3.44
N VAL A 83 -16.39 -2.17 -4.05
CA VAL A 83 -16.42 -2.33 -5.50
C VAL A 83 -17.79 -1.98 -6.07
N LEU A 84 -18.85 -2.37 -5.37
CA LEU A 84 -20.24 -2.14 -5.76
C LEU A 84 -20.94 -1.20 -4.76
N PRO A 85 -22.01 -0.51 -5.18
CA PRO A 85 -22.85 0.26 -4.27
C PRO A 85 -23.45 -0.63 -3.18
N THR A 86 -23.65 -0.06 -2.00
CA THR A 86 -24.25 -0.74 -0.83
C THR A 86 -25.71 -1.16 -1.04
N SER A 87 -26.39 -0.60 -2.05
CA SER A 87 -27.74 -0.99 -2.45
C SER A 87 -27.83 -2.29 -3.25
N ARG A 88 -26.69 -2.87 -3.66
CA ARG A 88 -26.66 -4.16 -4.36
C ARG A 88 -26.88 -5.33 -3.39
N PRO A 89 -27.33 -6.51 -3.87
CA PRO A 89 -27.40 -7.70 -3.03
C PRO A 89 -26.06 -7.97 -2.32
N VAL A 90 -26.13 -8.29 -1.03
CA VAL A 90 -24.95 -8.59 -0.19
C VAL A 90 -24.04 -9.64 -0.84
N ALA A 91 -24.62 -10.68 -1.44
CA ALA A 91 -23.86 -11.73 -2.11
C ALA A 91 -23.01 -11.18 -3.27
N ASP A 92 -23.55 -10.26 -4.07
CA ASP A 92 -22.83 -9.64 -5.20
C ASP A 92 -21.71 -8.72 -4.70
N GLN A 93 -21.97 -7.97 -3.62
CA GLN A 93 -20.96 -7.11 -2.99
C GLN A 93 -19.77 -7.94 -2.48
N ILE A 94 -20.03 -9.03 -1.77
CA ILE A 94 -18.99 -9.94 -1.25
C ILE A 94 -18.24 -10.58 -2.41
N ALA A 95 -18.93 -11.10 -3.43
CA ALA A 95 -18.29 -11.71 -4.59
C ALA A 95 -17.36 -10.72 -5.32
N ALA A 96 -17.78 -9.47 -5.48
CA ALA A 96 -16.98 -8.41 -6.09
C ALA A 96 -15.72 -8.07 -5.26
N LEU A 97 -15.84 -8.01 -3.93
CA LEU A 97 -14.71 -7.80 -3.02
C LEU A 97 -13.72 -8.97 -3.10
N HIS A 98 -14.19 -10.21 -3.06
CA HIS A 98 -13.34 -11.39 -3.19
C HIS A 98 -12.59 -11.42 -4.52
N HIS A 99 -13.26 -11.09 -5.63
CA HIS A 99 -12.63 -11.02 -6.94
C HIS A 99 -11.53 -9.95 -6.98
N GLN A 100 -11.81 -8.74 -6.47
CA GLN A 100 -10.81 -7.67 -6.40
C GLN A 100 -9.62 -8.07 -5.51
N MET A 101 -9.86 -8.67 -4.35
CA MET A 101 -8.79 -9.12 -3.47
C MET A 101 -7.93 -10.20 -4.12
N GLY A 102 -8.52 -11.12 -4.90
CA GLY A 102 -7.77 -12.09 -5.69
C GLY A 102 -6.74 -11.43 -6.61
N LEU A 103 -7.16 -10.41 -7.35
CA LEU A 103 -6.27 -9.66 -8.25
C LEU A 103 -5.16 -8.92 -7.49
N PHE A 104 -5.46 -8.34 -6.32
CA PHE A 104 -4.45 -7.68 -5.49
C PHE A 104 -3.47 -8.67 -4.85
N LEU A 105 -3.96 -9.86 -4.47
CA LEU A 105 -3.14 -10.96 -3.98
C LEU A 105 -2.19 -11.47 -5.05
N ASP A 106 -2.62 -11.55 -6.31
CA ASP A 106 -1.76 -11.91 -7.44
C ASP A 106 -0.60 -10.91 -7.61
N VAL A 107 -0.90 -9.59 -7.55
CA VAL A 107 0.13 -8.55 -7.58
C VAL A 107 1.09 -8.68 -6.38
N ALA A 108 0.58 -8.91 -5.17
CA ALA A 108 1.41 -9.13 -4.00
C ALA A 108 2.31 -10.38 -4.14
N GLY A 109 1.80 -11.44 -4.75
CA GLY A 109 2.54 -12.65 -5.10
C GLY A 109 3.69 -12.36 -6.08
N GLN A 110 3.43 -11.58 -7.13
CA GLN A 110 4.46 -11.13 -8.08
C GLN A 110 5.54 -10.28 -7.37
N CYS A 111 5.15 -9.48 -6.38
CA CYS A 111 6.05 -8.72 -5.52
C CYS A 111 6.85 -9.60 -4.52
N GLY A 112 6.62 -10.91 -4.48
CA GLY A 112 7.31 -11.84 -3.57
C GLY A 112 6.95 -11.65 -2.09
N VAL A 113 5.74 -11.16 -1.80
CA VAL A 113 5.23 -11.00 -0.44
C VAL A 113 5.12 -12.37 0.25
N ASN A 114 5.58 -12.47 1.50
CA ASN A 114 5.51 -13.68 2.31
C ASN A 114 4.29 -13.70 3.24
N ILE A 115 3.92 -12.54 3.78
CA ILE A 115 2.79 -12.38 4.69
C ILE A 115 1.95 -11.22 4.16
N ILE A 116 0.64 -11.42 4.05
CA ILE A 116 -0.28 -10.38 3.62
C ILE A 116 -1.33 -10.09 4.69
N CYS A 117 -1.69 -8.83 4.82
CA CYS A 117 -2.76 -8.35 5.69
C CYS A 117 -3.79 -7.57 4.87
N LEU A 118 -5.06 -7.87 5.10
CA LEU A 118 -6.21 -7.15 4.54
C LEU A 118 -6.78 -6.22 5.61
N GLN A 119 -7.49 -5.17 5.19
CA GLN A 119 -8.17 -4.28 6.12
C GLN A 119 -9.23 -5.01 6.97
N GLU A 120 -9.57 -4.44 8.12
CA GLU A 120 -10.67 -4.93 8.94
C GLU A 120 -11.98 -4.95 8.12
N ALA A 121 -12.84 -5.94 8.39
CA ALA A 121 -14.14 -6.11 7.74
C ALA A 121 -14.07 -6.10 6.18
N TRP A 122 -12.93 -6.50 5.59
CA TRP A 122 -12.73 -6.43 4.13
C TRP A 122 -13.75 -7.21 3.30
N SER A 123 -14.37 -8.25 3.88
CA SER A 123 -15.38 -9.10 3.23
C SER A 123 -16.82 -8.76 3.64
N GLU A 124 -17.04 -7.69 4.43
CA GLU A 124 -18.38 -7.34 4.88
C GLU A 124 -19.09 -6.50 3.82
N ALA A 125 -20.32 -6.90 3.47
CA ALA A 125 -21.22 -6.06 2.70
C ALA A 125 -21.99 -5.14 3.65
N VAL A 126 -22.08 -3.87 3.28
CA VAL A 126 -22.85 -2.89 4.03
C VAL A 126 -24.26 -2.89 3.47
N ASN A 127 -25.25 -3.26 4.28
CA ASN A 127 -26.65 -3.01 3.93
C ASN A 127 -26.92 -1.49 4.08
N PRO A 128 -27.70 -0.88 3.18
CA PRO A 128 -28.21 0.46 3.44
C PRO A 128 -29.13 0.36 4.67
N LEU A 129 -28.85 1.18 5.69
CA LEU A 129 -29.77 1.41 6.81
C LEU A 129 -31.09 2.02 6.31
#